data_AF-A0A2H0W9D0-F1
#
_entry.id   AF-A0A2H0W9D0-F1
#
_cell.length_a   1.000
_cell.length_b   1.000
_cell.length_c   1.000
_cell.angle_alpha   90.00
_cell.angle_beta   90.00
_cell.angle_gamma   90.00
#
_symmetry.space_group_name_H-M   'P 1'
#
loop_
_entity.id
_entity.type
_entity.pdbx_description
1 polymer ?
#
loop_
_entity_poly.entity_id
_entity_poly.type
_entity_poly.pdbx_seq_one_letter_code
_entity_poly.pdbx_strand_id
1 'polypeptide(L)'
;MVKVNKTLANPGGLTVKQWLMIEDIIRDIKNGKGIFPMKSARKFYRVKNDNSAYQIAHQNLSRLNFRKALLKALEENNIIGQEGKIGKELKKGLNATYKTKFGDIPDYKTRLEYIKEINKICGLY
;
A
#
# COMPACT_ATOMS: atom_id res chain seq x y z
N MET A 1 19.33 -1.31 20.04
CA MET A 1 18.92 -1.63 18.65
C MET A 1 19.99 -1.18 17.69
N VAL A 2 20.40 -2.05 16.77
CA VAL A 2 21.49 -1.76 15.83
C VAL A 2 21.05 -0.62 14.89
N LYS A 3 21.77 0.52 14.95
CA LYS A 3 21.62 1.60 13.99
C LYS A 3 22.36 1.18 12.71
N VAL A 4 21.64 1.08 11.60
CA VAL A 4 22.24 0.81 10.28
C VAL A 4 22.49 2.15 9.62
N ASN A 5 23.73 2.37 9.17
CA ASN A 5 24.11 3.59 8.46
C ASN A 5 23.40 3.65 7.09
N LYS A 6 23.03 4.87 6.68
CA LYS A 6 22.47 5.10 5.35
C LYS A 6 23.57 4.94 4.32
N THR A 7 23.25 4.29 3.21
CA THR A 7 24.13 4.16 2.03
C THR A 7 23.33 4.47 0.77
N LEU A 8 23.98 4.60 -0.39
CA LEU A 8 23.28 4.76 -1.68
C LEU A 8 22.30 3.60 -1.94
N ALA A 9 22.70 2.37 -1.60
CA ALA A 9 21.85 1.17 -1.73
C ALA A 9 20.78 1.05 -0.62
N ASN A 10 20.94 1.75 0.52
CA ASN A 10 20.01 1.74 1.64
C ASN A 10 19.78 3.16 2.18
N PRO A 11 19.13 4.03 1.40
CA PRO A 11 18.95 5.44 1.76
C PRO A 11 18.08 5.61 3.02
N GLY A 12 17.27 4.60 3.34
CA GLY A 12 16.46 4.53 4.55
C GLY A 12 17.20 4.03 5.80
N GLY A 13 18.41 3.47 5.69
CA GLY A 13 19.09 2.84 6.82
C GLY A 13 18.27 1.69 7.43
N LEU A 14 17.61 0.90 6.57
CA LEU A 14 16.82 -0.25 6.98
C LEU A 14 17.72 -1.46 7.31
N THR A 15 17.30 -2.25 8.27
CA THR A 15 17.87 -3.59 8.49
C THR A 15 17.41 -4.55 7.38
N VAL A 16 18.16 -5.63 7.13
CA VAL A 16 17.77 -6.69 6.17
C VAL A 16 16.37 -7.23 6.46
N LYS A 17 16.03 -7.43 7.74
CA LYS A 17 14.70 -7.92 8.16
C LYS A 17 13.57 -6.96 7.81
N GLN A 18 13.84 -5.65 7.91
CA GLN A 18 12.87 -4.63 7.52
C GLN A 18 12.64 -4.64 6.01
N TRP A 19 13.70 -4.79 5.22
CA TRP A 19 13.60 -4.96 3.77
C TRP A 19 12.78 -6.18 3.38
N LEU A 20 13.11 -7.36 3.91
CA LEU A 20 12.39 -8.60 3.65
C LEU A 20 10.92 -8.51 4.05
N MET A 21 10.62 -7.84 5.18
CA MET A 21 9.26 -7.59 5.60
C MET A 21 8.49 -6.73 4.60
N ILE A 22 9.09 -5.67 4.06
CA ILE A 22 8.46 -4.83 3.02
C ILE A 22 8.22 -5.66 1.76
N GLU A 23 9.21 -6.41 1.28
CA GLU A 23 9.07 -7.23 0.08
C GLU A 23 7.96 -8.29 0.19
N ASP A 24 7.81 -8.92 1.35
CA ASP A 24 6.77 -9.91 1.60
C ASP A 24 5.38 -9.26 1.63
N ILE A 25 5.25 -8.06 2.19
CA ILE A 25 4.02 -7.26 2.12
C ILE A 25 3.67 -6.94 0.66
N ILE A 26 4.62 -6.43 -0.12
CA ILE A 26 4.40 -6.13 -1.55
C ILE A 26 3.99 -7.38 -2.33
N ARG A 27 4.64 -8.52 -2.05
CA ARG A 27 4.33 -9.80 -2.68
C ARG A 27 2.92 -10.28 -2.34
N ASP A 28 2.52 -10.21 -1.08
CA ASP A 28 1.16 -10.61 -0.68
C ASP A 28 0.12 -9.70 -1.36
N ILE A 29 0.36 -8.38 -1.48
CA ILE A 29 -0.52 -7.46 -2.23
C ILE A 29 -0.60 -7.83 -3.71
N LYS A 30 0.53 -8.08 -4.37
CA LYS A 30 0.57 -8.48 -5.79
C LYS A 30 -0.21 -9.76 -6.06
N ASN A 31 -0.23 -10.68 -5.10
CA ASN A 31 -0.99 -11.93 -5.14
C ASN A 31 -2.47 -11.75 -4.73
N GLY A 32 -2.96 -10.51 -4.60
CA GLY A 32 -4.35 -10.22 -4.24
C GLY A 32 -4.70 -10.43 -2.78
N LYS A 33 -3.71 -10.61 -1.89
CA LYS A 33 -3.94 -10.70 -0.45
C LYS A 33 -3.93 -9.30 0.17
N GLY A 34 -4.57 -9.17 1.33
CA GLY A 34 -4.52 -7.95 2.13
C GLY A 34 -3.13 -7.64 2.71
N ILE A 35 -3.01 -6.45 3.31
CA ILE A 35 -1.79 -6.02 4.01
C ILE A 35 -1.79 -6.64 5.41
N PHE A 36 -0.87 -7.57 5.68
CA PHE A 36 -0.76 -8.26 6.98
C PHE A 36 0.64 -8.12 7.61
N PRO A 37 1.01 -6.94 8.14
CA PRO A 37 2.36 -6.67 8.63
C PRO A 37 2.78 -7.61 9.77
N MET A 38 1.83 -8.05 10.60
CA MET A 38 2.10 -9.04 11.65
C MET A 38 2.58 -10.38 11.10
N LYS A 39 1.98 -10.85 10.00
CA LYS A 39 2.34 -12.11 9.37
C LYS A 39 3.75 -12.04 8.79
N SER A 40 4.07 -10.95 8.09
CA SER A 40 5.43 -10.70 7.58
C SER A 40 6.43 -10.53 8.73
N ALA A 41 6.06 -9.91 9.84
CA ALA A 41 6.92 -9.81 11.02
C ALA A 41 7.24 -11.21 11.61
N ARG A 42 6.26 -12.12 11.72
CA ARG A 42 6.52 -13.51 12.18
C ARG A 42 7.52 -14.25 11.30
N LYS A 43 7.51 -13.98 10.00
CA LYS A 43 8.34 -14.68 9.02
C LYS A 43 9.83 -14.31 9.13
N PHE A 44 10.14 -13.05 9.40
CA PHE A 44 11.54 -12.56 9.36
C PHE A 44 12.11 -12.18 10.72
N TYR A 45 11.28 -12.06 11.75
CA TYR A 45 11.70 -11.80 13.12
C TYR A 45 11.49 -13.03 13.98
N ARG A 46 12.44 -13.27 14.89
CA ARG A 46 12.30 -14.32 15.89
C ARG A 46 11.31 -13.83 16.95
N VAL A 47 10.05 -14.17 16.74
CA VAL A 47 8.92 -13.83 17.62
C VAL A 47 8.50 -15.07 18.40
N LYS A 48 8.11 -14.89 19.65
CA LYS A 48 7.69 -16.00 20.52
C LYS A 48 6.19 -16.29 20.40
N ASN A 49 5.40 -15.26 20.09
CA ASN A 49 3.95 -15.31 19.98
C ASN A 49 3.40 -14.13 19.16
N ASP A 50 2.09 -14.12 18.96
CA ASP A 50 1.38 -13.13 18.16
C ASP A 50 1.52 -11.70 18.71
N ASN A 51 1.53 -11.54 20.04
CA ASN A 51 1.75 -10.24 20.68
C ASN A 51 3.13 -9.68 20.36
N SER A 52 4.18 -10.51 20.40
CA SER A 52 5.53 -10.09 20.03
C SER A 52 5.64 -9.74 18.53
N ALA A 53 4.92 -10.44 17.66
CA ALA A 53 4.86 -10.09 16.24
C ALA A 53 4.12 -8.77 16.00
N TYR A 54 3.02 -8.53 16.73
CA TYR A 54 2.29 -7.27 16.72
C TYR A 54 3.19 -6.10 17.12
N GLN A 55 3.91 -6.23 18.24
CA GLN A 55 4.81 -5.19 18.73
C GLN A 55 5.91 -4.86 17.71
N ILE A 56 6.52 -5.86 17.08
CA ILE A 56 7.55 -5.63 16.05
C ILE A 56 6.95 -4.96 14.81
N ALA A 57 5.80 -5.44 14.33
CA ALA A 57 5.13 -4.84 13.19
C ALA A 57 4.77 -3.37 13.46
N HIS A 58 4.18 -3.09 14.63
CA HIS A 58 3.85 -1.75 15.07
C HIS A 58 5.10 -0.86 15.17
N GLN A 59 6.18 -1.37 15.78
CA GLN A 59 7.42 -0.63 15.93
C GLN A 59 8.11 -0.32 14.59
N ASN A 60 8.00 -1.21 13.60
CA ASN A 60 8.48 -0.93 12.25
C ASN A 60 7.58 0.12 11.57
N LEU A 61 6.26 -0.03 11.64
CA LEU A 61 5.32 0.90 11.02
C LEU A 61 5.33 2.30 11.65
N SER A 62 5.70 2.45 12.92
CA SER A 62 5.82 3.78 13.55
C SER A 62 7.06 4.54 13.06
N ARG A 63 8.10 3.84 12.58
CA ARG A 63 9.34 4.48 12.12
C ARG A 63 9.17 5.15 10.78
N LEU A 64 9.63 6.40 10.72
CA LEU A 64 9.55 7.21 9.50
C LEU A 64 10.31 6.59 8.32
N ASN A 65 11.51 6.06 8.55
CA ASN A 65 12.32 5.47 7.48
C ASN A 65 11.68 4.21 6.88
N PHE A 66 11.11 3.35 7.72
CA PHE A 66 10.36 2.18 7.29
C PHE A 66 9.11 2.57 6.51
N ARG A 67 8.32 3.54 7.01
CA ARG A 67 7.14 4.04 6.30
C ARG A 67 7.48 4.60 4.93
N LYS A 68 8.50 5.46 4.85
CA LYS A 68 8.96 6.03 3.56
C LYS A 68 9.40 4.94 2.59
N ALA A 69 10.13 3.93 3.06
CA ALA A 69 10.56 2.82 2.22
C ALA A 69 9.39 1.94 1.76
N LEU A 70 8.41 1.67 2.63
CA LEU A 70 7.21 0.93 2.26
C LEU A 70 6.38 1.69 1.22
N LEU A 71 6.19 3.00 1.40
CA LEU A 71 5.48 3.85 0.42
C LEU A 71 6.20 3.85 -0.93
N LYS A 72 7.52 4.08 -0.91
CA LYS A 72 8.34 4.02 -2.13
C LYS A 72 8.21 2.66 -2.83
N ALA A 73 8.28 1.56 -2.08
CA ALA A 73 8.10 0.22 -2.64
C ALA A 73 6.70 0.02 -3.22
N LEU A 74 5.65 0.56 -2.60
CA LEU A 74 4.28 0.51 -3.14
C LEU A 74 4.15 1.32 -4.45
N GLU A 75 4.82 2.47 -4.54
CA GLU A 75 4.86 3.31 -5.75
C GLU A 75 5.65 2.62 -6.88
N GLU A 76 6.87 2.15 -6.61
CA GLU A 76 7.73 1.46 -7.59
C GLU A 76 7.09 0.18 -8.14
N ASN A 77 6.19 -0.43 -7.37
CA ASN A 77 5.45 -1.63 -7.78
C ASN A 77 4.07 -1.32 -8.39
N ASN A 78 3.78 -0.04 -8.69
CA ASN A 78 2.51 0.41 -9.26
C ASN A 78 1.28 -0.06 -8.45
N ILE A 79 1.41 -0.16 -7.13
CA ILE A 79 0.28 -0.48 -6.24
C ILE A 79 -0.48 0.81 -5.92
N ILE A 80 0.25 1.86 -5.54
CA ILE A 80 -0.27 3.21 -5.25
C ILE A 80 0.29 4.24 -6.24
N GLY A 81 -0.23 5.46 -6.24
CA GLY A 81 0.15 6.53 -7.17
C GLY A 81 -0.80 6.63 -8.38
N GLN A 82 -0.61 7.67 -9.22
CA GLN A 82 -1.50 7.97 -10.35
C GLN A 82 -1.60 6.81 -11.36
N GLU A 83 -0.48 6.12 -11.61
CA GLU A 83 -0.45 4.94 -12.51
C GLU A 83 -0.61 3.60 -11.79
N GLY A 84 -0.73 3.65 -10.46
CA GLY A 84 -0.90 2.47 -9.63
C GLY A 84 -2.27 1.83 -9.80
N LYS A 85 -2.44 0.59 -9.33
CA LYS A 85 -3.70 -0.16 -9.40
C LYS A 85 -4.87 0.67 -8.84
N ILE A 86 -4.67 1.36 -7.72
CA ILE A 86 -5.69 2.23 -7.13
C ILE A 86 -6.01 3.43 -8.03
N GLY A 87 -4.99 4.13 -8.54
CA GLY A 87 -5.17 5.28 -9.44
C GLY A 87 -5.89 4.89 -10.75
N LYS A 88 -5.57 3.72 -11.30
CA LYS A 88 -6.23 3.17 -12.49
C LYS A 88 -7.70 2.83 -12.25
N GLU A 89 -8.03 2.16 -11.14
CA GLU A 89 -9.43 1.87 -10.80
C GLU A 89 -10.23 3.14 -10.51
N LEU A 90 -9.66 4.12 -9.81
CA LEU A 90 -10.27 5.44 -9.62
C LEU A 90 -10.54 6.14 -10.96
N LYS A 91 -9.55 6.16 -11.86
CA LYS A 91 -9.70 6.75 -13.20
C LYS A 91 -10.76 6.01 -14.03
N LYS A 92 -10.84 4.69 -13.90
CA LYS A 92 -11.87 3.87 -14.57
C LYS A 92 -13.27 4.20 -14.05
N GLY A 93 -13.45 4.31 -12.74
CA GLY A 93 -14.72 4.70 -12.13
C GLY A 93 -15.16 6.11 -12.51
N LEU A 94 -14.24 7.08 -12.47
CA LEU A 94 -14.51 8.48 -12.85
C LEU A 94 -14.77 8.66 -14.35
N ASN A 95 -14.23 7.77 -15.20
CA ASN A 95 -14.48 7.76 -16.64
C ASN A 95 -15.57 6.77 -17.06
N ALA A 96 -16.31 6.17 -16.12
CA ALA A 96 -17.32 5.17 -16.45
C ALA A 96 -18.34 5.70 -17.47
N THR A 97 -18.61 4.91 -18.50
CA THR A 97 -19.61 5.17 -19.54
C THR A 97 -20.46 3.93 -19.73
N TYR A 98 -21.67 4.12 -20.25
CA TYR A 98 -22.51 3.04 -20.75
C TYR A 98 -22.78 3.25 -22.24
N LYS A 99 -22.89 2.13 -22.96
CA LYS A 99 -22.99 2.12 -24.41
C LYS A 99 -24.45 2.32 -24.82
N THR A 100 -24.71 3.28 -25.70
CA THR A 100 -26.04 3.51 -26.27
C THR A 100 -25.99 3.44 -27.80
N LYS A 101 -27.17 3.42 -28.43
CA LYS A 101 -27.29 3.50 -29.90
C LYS A 101 -26.74 4.81 -30.50
N PHE A 102 -26.46 5.81 -29.67
CA PHE A 102 -25.92 7.12 -30.08
C PHE A 102 -24.45 7.30 -29.65
N GLY A 103 -23.80 6.25 -29.15
CA GLY A 103 -22.43 6.27 -28.63
C GLY A 103 -22.35 6.07 -27.12
N ASP A 104 -21.15 6.26 -26.58
CA ASP A 104 -20.88 6.10 -25.15
C ASP A 104 -21.32 7.34 -24.39
N ILE A 105 -22.22 7.16 -23.41
CA ILE A 105 -22.72 8.23 -22.56
C ILE A 105 -22.11 8.07 -21.15
N PRO A 106 -21.73 9.16 -20.45
CA PRO A 106 -21.25 9.10 -19.07
C PRO A 106 -22.21 8.36 -18.12
N ASP A 107 -21.68 7.38 -17.38
CA ASP A 107 -22.41 6.73 -16.28
C ASP A 107 -22.31 7.58 -15.01
N TYR A 108 -23.25 8.51 -14.87
CA TYR A 108 -23.27 9.44 -13.74
C TYR A 108 -23.41 8.74 -12.39
N LYS A 109 -24.12 7.60 -12.33
CA LYS A 109 -24.33 6.89 -11.07
C LYS A 109 -23.00 6.30 -10.58
N THR A 110 -22.32 5.55 -11.44
CA THR A 110 -21.01 4.97 -11.09
C THR A 110 -19.97 6.04 -10.78
N ARG A 111 -19.93 7.13 -11.57
CA ARG A 111 -19.01 8.25 -11.31
C ARG A 111 -19.27 8.89 -9.94
N LEU A 112 -20.54 9.14 -9.60
CA LEU A 112 -20.92 9.76 -8.32
C LEU A 112 -20.59 8.86 -7.12
N GLU A 113 -20.78 7.55 -7.24
CA GLU A 113 -20.38 6.58 -6.19
C GLU A 113 -18.88 6.66 -5.92
N TYR A 114 -18.05 6.70 -6.97
CA TYR A 114 -16.60 6.88 -6.83
C TYR A 114 -16.23 8.21 -6.19
N ILE A 115 -16.88 9.33 -6.57
CA ILE A 115 -16.66 10.64 -5.94
C ILE A 115 -16.99 10.61 -4.45
N LYS A 116 -18.09 9.95 -4.06
CA LYS A 116 -18.48 9.80 -2.65
C LYS A 116 -17.45 9.00 -1.85
N GLU A 117 -16.92 7.92 -2.41
CA GLU A 117 -15.85 7.15 -1.76
C GLU A 117 -14.57 7.98 -1.59
N ILE A 118 -14.20 8.81 -2.58
CA ILE A 118 -13.07 9.74 -2.45
C ILE A 118 -13.33 10.75 -1.32
N ASN A 119 -14.51 11.37 -1.27
CA ASN A 119 -14.89 12.33 -0.24
C ASN A 119 -14.81 11.73 1.17
N LYS A 120 -15.25 10.48 1.36
CA LYS A 120 -15.10 9.73 2.63
C LYS A 120 -13.63 9.59 3.02
N ILE A 121 -12.76 9.23 2.08
CA ILE A 121 -11.32 9.09 2.33
C ILE A 121 -10.70 10.43 2.70
N CYS A 122 -11.13 11.52 2.04
CA CYS A 122 -10.63 12.87 2.27
C CYS A 122 -11.24 13.56 3.51
N GLY A 123 -12.25 12.97 4.15
CA GLY A 123 -12.94 13.56 5.30
C GLY A 123 -13.81 14.79 4.95
N LEU A 124 -14.24 14.90 3.69
CA LEU A 124 -15.18 15.93 3.23
C LEU A 124 -16.57 15.28 3.26
N TYR A 125 -17.38 15.64 4.26
CA TYR A 125 -18.74 15.09 4.45
C TYR A 125 -19.79 16.05 3.89
#